data_AF-A0A356BZ50-F1
#
_entry.id   AF-A0A356BZ50-F1
#
_cell.length_a   1.000
_cell.length_b   1.000
_cell.length_c   1.000
_cell.angle_alpha   90.00
_cell.angle_beta   90.00
_cell.angle_gamma   90.00
#
_symmetry.space_group_name_H-M   'P 1'
#
loop_
_entity.id
_entity.type
_entity.pdbx_description
1 polymer ?
#
loop_
_entity_poly.entity_id
_entity_poly.type
_entity_poly.pdbx_seq_one_letter_code
_entity_poly.pdbx_strand_id
1 'polypeptide(L)'
;MIHLRSTDDDEIRVISTIGADSQDVLDRLDVRESISESELGYELTGGKSEGQSLQEAEVSFVVEVPAGMEVSVEQHFGQVKIKSFVGFLNLEASFSDVDVWGLEGTATIQNRFGVVDLRQIAGPITLHDSFSTSTIGLAAIDGGYDFDIEVTNGSLKHNAGFKVDIGENRVGARGQWGEGVHPVVIRSNFSTVTVNLDK
;
A
#
# COMPACT_ATOMS: atom_id res chain seq x y z
N MET A 1 8.68 9.21 -5.70
CA MET A 1 8.77 7.84 -5.12
C MET A 1 8.69 7.90 -3.59
N ILE A 2 8.11 6.91 -2.91
CA ILE A 2 8.09 6.82 -1.44
C ILE A 2 8.73 5.50 -1.01
N HIS A 3 9.72 5.55 -0.12
CA HIS A 3 10.35 4.39 0.51
C HIS A 3 10.10 4.44 2.02
N LEU A 4 9.46 3.42 2.57
CA LEU A 4 9.15 3.30 4.00
C LEU A 4 9.77 2.01 4.58
N ARG A 5 10.35 2.11 5.78
CA ARG A 5 10.77 0.95 6.57
C ARG A 5 10.62 1.20 8.07
N SER A 6 10.51 0.12 8.85
CA SER A 6 10.65 0.22 10.30
C SER A 6 12.11 0.12 10.74
N THR A 7 12.40 0.67 11.91
CA THR A 7 13.69 0.62 12.60
C THR A 7 13.50 0.25 14.07
N ASP A 8 14.56 -0.28 14.70
CA ASP A 8 14.65 -0.53 16.14
C ASP A 8 15.05 0.73 16.93
N ASP A 9 15.35 1.82 16.22
CA ASP A 9 15.64 3.14 16.78
C ASP A 9 14.35 3.79 17.32
N ASP A 10 14.49 4.80 18.19
CA ASP A 10 13.37 5.56 18.75
C ASP A 10 13.09 6.89 18.00
N GLU A 11 13.86 7.15 16.95
CA GLU A 11 13.73 8.33 16.09
C GLU A 11 12.94 8.05 14.80
N ILE A 12 12.09 9.01 14.42
CA ILE A 12 11.54 9.08 13.06
C ILE A 12 12.53 9.86 12.18
N ARG A 13 12.89 9.29 11.04
CA ARG A 13 13.75 9.96 10.05
C ARG A 13 13.02 10.08 8.72
N VAL A 14 12.92 11.32 8.23
CA VAL A 14 12.37 11.61 6.91
C VAL A 14 13.40 12.37 6.10
N ILE A 15 13.76 11.81 4.95
CA ILE A 15 14.63 12.43 3.97
C ILE A 15 13.81 12.67 2.72
N SER A 16 13.57 13.94 2.39
CA SER A 16 12.93 14.35 1.15
C SER A 16 13.95 14.86 0.14
N THR A 17 13.88 14.40 -1.10
CA THR A 17 14.69 14.88 -2.22
C THR A 17 13.77 15.38 -3.31
N ILE A 18 13.93 16.64 -3.72
CA ILE A 18 13.21 17.24 -4.85
C ILE A 18 14.19 17.29 -6.04
N GLY A 19 13.80 16.69 -7.16
CA GLY A 19 14.46 16.81 -8.45
C GLY A 19 13.58 17.59 -9.41
N ALA A 20 14.19 18.44 -10.23
CA ALA A 20 13.50 19.18 -11.28
C ALA A 20 14.43 19.38 -12.49
N ASP A 21 13.83 19.60 -13.67
CA ASP A 21 14.55 19.85 -14.92
C ASP A 21 15.17 21.26 -15.02
N SER A 22 14.77 22.17 -14.13
CA SER A 22 15.18 23.57 -14.12
C SER A 22 15.15 24.15 -12.71
N GLN A 23 16.04 25.11 -12.48
CA GLN A 23 16.13 25.81 -11.19
C GLN A 23 14.83 26.56 -10.87
N ASP A 24 14.18 27.16 -11.88
CA ASP A 24 12.91 27.90 -11.71
C ASP A 24 11.77 27.01 -11.18
N VAL A 25 11.76 25.73 -11.54
CA VAL A 25 10.79 24.75 -11.02
C VAL A 25 11.16 24.35 -9.60
N LEU A 26 12.45 24.07 -9.37
CA LEU A 26 12.94 23.67 -8.06
C LEU A 26 12.67 24.75 -7.00
N ASP A 27 12.90 26.02 -7.33
CA ASP A 27 12.69 27.16 -6.44
C ASP A 27 11.21 27.40 -6.07
N ARG A 28 10.28 26.79 -6.81
CA ARG A 28 8.83 26.89 -6.55
C ARG A 28 8.30 25.75 -5.70
N LEU A 29 9.06 24.66 -5.54
CA LEU A 29 8.64 23.47 -4.82
C LEU A 29 9.22 23.48 -3.41
N ASP A 30 8.42 23.07 -2.45
CA ASP A 30 8.83 22.96 -1.07
C ASP A 30 8.16 21.76 -0.40
N VAL A 31 8.88 21.10 0.50
CA VAL A 31 8.31 20.03 1.33
C VAL A 31 7.92 20.63 2.66
N ARG A 32 6.61 20.70 2.88
CA ARG A 32 6.05 21.23 4.11
C ARG A 32 5.98 20.13 5.15
N GLU A 33 6.70 20.33 6.24
CA GLU A 33 6.51 19.59 7.48
C GLU A 33 5.36 20.20 8.30
N SER A 34 4.48 19.36 8.81
CA SER A 34 3.44 19.73 9.78
C SER A 34 3.52 18.82 11.00
N ILE A 35 3.47 19.43 12.18
CA ILE A 35 3.40 18.72 13.45
C ILE A 35 2.07 19.08 14.11
N SER A 36 1.20 18.09 14.27
CA SER A 36 0.03 18.13 15.16
C SER A 36 0.33 17.24 16.37
N GLU A 37 -0.45 17.35 17.45
CA GLU A 37 -0.17 16.74 18.78
C GLU A 37 0.56 15.39 18.75
N SER A 38 0.11 14.47 17.89
CA SER A 38 0.68 13.13 17.71
C SER A 38 0.91 12.73 16.25
N GLU A 39 0.87 13.68 15.31
CA GLU A 39 1.03 13.39 13.87
C GLU A 39 2.15 14.25 13.27
N LEU A 40 3.01 13.60 12.50
CA LEU A 40 4.05 14.23 11.69
C LEU A 40 3.68 14.05 10.22
N GLY A 41 3.38 15.15 9.53
CA GLY A 41 3.00 15.17 8.13
C GLY A 41 4.10 15.76 7.25
N TYR A 42 4.29 15.18 6.07
CA TYR A 42 5.15 15.72 5.02
C TYR A 42 4.38 15.78 3.71
N GLU A 43 4.26 16.97 3.14
CA GLU A 43 3.52 17.21 1.89
C GLU A 43 4.37 18.02 0.92
N LEU A 44 4.36 17.64 -0.36
CA LEU A 44 4.91 18.49 -1.41
C LEU A 44 3.96 19.66 -1.69
N THR A 45 4.47 20.88 -1.57
CA THR A 45 3.76 22.12 -1.88
C THR A 45 4.44 22.84 -3.05
N GLY A 46 3.69 23.70 -3.77
CA GLY A 46 4.29 24.65 -4.72
C GLY A 46 4.17 24.39 -6.23
N GLY A 47 3.48 23.33 -6.68
CA GLY A 47 3.38 22.98 -8.11
C GLY A 47 2.18 23.49 -8.91
N LYS A 48 1.27 24.31 -8.35
CA LYS A 48 0.06 24.75 -9.07
C LYS A 48 0.30 26.04 -9.85
N SER A 49 0.75 25.91 -11.10
CA SER A 49 0.52 26.94 -12.13
C SER A 49 -0.55 26.44 -13.09
N GLU A 50 -1.73 27.05 -13.07
CA GLU A 50 -2.76 26.84 -14.09
C GLU A 50 -2.15 27.04 -15.50
N GLY A 51 -2.20 26.01 -16.34
CA GLY A 51 -1.97 26.14 -17.78
C GLY A 51 -0.56 25.90 -18.31
N GLN A 52 0.40 25.44 -17.51
CA GLN A 52 1.70 24.98 -18.02
C GLN A 52 1.91 23.49 -17.70
N SER A 53 2.28 22.73 -18.74
CA SER A 53 2.66 21.32 -18.63
C SER A 53 3.61 21.19 -17.45
N LEU A 54 3.30 20.28 -16.51
CA LEU A 54 4.17 19.98 -15.39
C LEU A 54 5.56 19.68 -15.96
N GLN A 55 6.47 20.64 -15.81
CA GLN A 55 7.90 20.38 -15.92
C GLN A 55 8.20 19.28 -14.89
N GLU A 56 8.95 18.26 -15.30
CA GLU A 56 9.11 16.99 -14.60
C GLU A 56 9.81 17.23 -13.25
N ALA A 57 9.01 17.56 -12.23
CA ALA A 57 9.45 17.57 -10.86
C ALA A 57 9.16 16.20 -10.25
N GLU A 58 10.19 15.58 -9.69
CA GLU A 58 10.06 14.35 -8.91
C GLU A 58 10.36 14.65 -7.45
N VAL A 59 9.55 14.10 -6.55
CA VAL A 59 9.87 14.09 -5.12
C VAL A 59 10.03 12.66 -4.65
N SER A 60 11.12 12.42 -3.94
CA SER A 60 11.43 11.16 -3.28
C SER A 60 11.41 11.33 -1.77
N PHE A 61 10.65 10.49 -1.07
CA PHE A 61 10.64 10.40 0.38
C PHE A 61 11.28 9.08 0.81
N VAL A 62 12.26 9.15 1.72
CA VAL A 62 12.79 7.99 2.45
C VAL A 62 12.42 8.18 3.92
N VAL A 63 11.61 7.26 4.43
CA VAL A 63 10.98 7.33 5.75
C VAL A 63 11.38 6.11 6.57
N GLU A 64 11.92 6.36 7.76
CA GLU A 64 12.22 5.36 8.78
C GLU A 64 11.42 5.70 10.03
N VAL A 65 10.68 4.72 10.54
CA VAL A 65 9.87 4.88 11.75
C VAL A 65 10.15 3.78 12.76
N PRO A 66 10.10 4.05 14.06
CA PRO A 66 10.11 3.01 15.09
C PRO A 66 9.06 1.92 14.83
N ALA A 67 9.39 0.68 15.15
CA ALA A 67 8.45 -0.43 15.06
C ALA A 67 7.20 -0.21 15.95
N GLY A 68 6.03 -0.65 15.45
CA GLY A 68 4.75 -0.54 16.15
C GLY A 68 3.99 0.76 15.90
N MET A 69 4.53 1.68 15.08
CA MET A 69 3.84 2.91 14.71
C MET A 69 2.71 2.70 13.71
N GLU A 70 1.79 3.66 13.67
CA GLU A 70 0.82 3.82 12.60
C GLU A 70 1.36 4.79 11.55
N VAL A 71 1.32 4.39 10.28
CA VAL A 71 1.79 5.22 9.16
C VAL A 71 0.73 5.26 8.08
N SER A 72 0.33 6.48 7.70
CA SER A 72 -0.52 6.74 6.55
C SER A 72 0.32 7.22 5.36
N VAL A 73 0.15 6.58 4.21
CA VAL A 73 0.83 6.94 2.95
C VAL A 73 -0.23 7.25 1.89
N GLU A 74 -0.20 8.46 1.35
CA GLU A 74 -1.03 8.86 0.21
C GLU A 74 -0.11 9.09 -1.00
N GLN A 75 -0.43 8.44 -2.12
CA GLN A 75 0.32 8.58 -3.36
C GLN A 75 -0.63 8.64 -4.56
N HIS A 76 -0.56 9.71 -5.35
CA HIS A 76 -1.39 9.86 -6.55
C HIS A 76 -0.69 9.48 -7.85
N PHE A 77 0.64 9.52 -7.90
CA PHE A 77 1.41 9.17 -9.08
C PHE A 77 2.80 8.67 -8.67
N GLY A 78 3.25 7.59 -9.30
CA GLY A 78 4.61 7.06 -9.13
C GLY A 78 4.63 5.74 -8.38
N GLN A 79 5.60 5.60 -7.47
CA GLN A 79 5.85 4.32 -6.80
C GLN A 79 5.92 4.47 -5.28
N VAL A 80 5.32 3.51 -4.58
CA VAL A 80 5.46 3.30 -3.13
C VAL A 80 6.17 1.98 -2.90
N LYS A 81 7.25 1.99 -2.13
CA LYS A 81 7.98 0.80 -1.68
C LYS A 81 8.02 0.77 -0.17
N ILE A 82 7.52 -0.31 0.42
CA ILE A 82 7.53 -0.52 1.86
C ILE A 82 8.29 -1.81 2.13
N LYS A 83 9.28 -1.76 3.02
CA LYS A 83 10.15 -2.89 3.32
C LYS A 83 10.30 -3.09 4.81
N SER A 84 10.08 -4.32 5.29
CA SER A 84 10.31 -4.70 6.69
C SER A 84 9.60 -3.72 7.64
N PHE A 85 8.30 -3.52 7.42
CA PHE A 85 7.49 -2.60 8.19
C PHE A 85 6.75 -3.36 9.29
N VAL A 86 6.84 -2.88 10.51
CA VAL A 86 6.21 -3.45 11.69
C VAL A 86 5.25 -2.41 12.28
N GLY A 87 3.95 -2.66 12.26
CA GLY A 87 2.95 -1.73 12.79
C GLY A 87 1.63 -1.71 12.02
N PHE A 88 1.02 -0.52 11.95
CA PHE A 88 -0.26 -0.29 11.28
C PHE A 88 -0.04 0.54 10.03
N LEU A 89 -0.30 -0.02 8.86
CA LEU A 89 -0.16 0.66 7.59
C LEU A 89 -1.53 1.02 7.02
N ASN A 90 -1.74 2.31 6.75
CA ASN A 90 -2.82 2.79 5.90
C ASN A 90 -2.22 3.34 4.59
N LEU A 91 -2.62 2.80 3.44
CA LEU A 91 -2.05 3.17 2.15
C LEU A 91 -3.16 3.50 1.17
N GLU A 92 -3.17 4.74 0.67
CA GLU A 92 -4.01 5.18 -0.42
C GLU A 92 -3.16 5.48 -1.65
N ALA A 93 -3.37 4.72 -2.72
CA ALA A 93 -2.64 4.86 -3.97
C ALA A 93 -3.60 5.04 -5.15
N SER A 94 -3.24 5.94 -6.06
CA SER A 94 -3.87 6.09 -7.37
C SER A 94 -2.79 6.17 -8.44
N PHE A 95 -3.02 5.66 -9.65
CA PHE A 95 -2.07 5.74 -10.78
C PHE A 95 -0.62 5.39 -10.40
N SER A 96 -0.46 4.41 -9.53
CA SER A 96 0.80 4.11 -8.85
C SER A 96 1.08 2.62 -8.75
N ASP A 97 2.36 2.30 -8.64
CA ASP A 97 2.84 0.96 -8.32
C ASP A 97 3.15 0.86 -6.82
N VAL A 98 2.53 -0.10 -6.15
CA VAL A 98 2.71 -0.36 -4.71
C VAL A 98 3.45 -1.69 -4.55
N ASP A 99 4.62 -1.65 -3.94
CA ASP A 99 5.40 -2.84 -3.56
C ASP A 99 5.57 -2.85 -2.03
N VAL A 100 5.00 -3.84 -1.36
CA VAL A 100 5.15 -4.06 0.08
C VAL A 100 5.80 -5.41 0.29
N TRP A 101 6.91 -5.43 1.03
CA TRP A 101 7.63 -6.65 1.35
C TRP A 101 7.93 -6.75 2.85
N GLY A 102 7.55 -7.86 3.46
CA GLY A 102 7.82 -8.14 4.87
C GLY A 102 7.08 -7.19 5.78
N LEU A 103 5.74 -7.15 5.67
CA LEU A 103 4.90 -6.40 6.60
C LEU A 103 4.50 -7.30 7.75
N GLU A 104 4.73 -6.85 8.97
CA GLU A 104 4.28 -7.50 10.21
C GLU A 104 3.29 -6.56 10.93
N GLY A 105 2.05 -6.98 11.08
CA GLY A 105 0.99 -6.15 11.63
C GLY A 105 -0.20 -6.02 10.69
N THR A 106 -0.88 -4.87 10.73
CA THR A 106 -2.14 -4.67 10.00
C THR A 106 -1.94 -3.75 8.80
N ALA A 107 -2.54 -4.10 7.66
CA ALA A 107 -2.53 -3.27 6.46
C ALA A 107 -3.95 -2.96 5.98
N THR A 108 -4.25 -1.68 5.78
CA THR A 108 -5.42 -1.20 5.04
C THR A 108 -4.94 -0.51 3.79
N ILE A 109 -5.34 -1.02 2.62
CA ILE A 109 -4.84 -0.55 1.33
C ILE A 109 -6.03 -0.20 0.44
N GLN A 110 -6.02 1.01 -0.09
CA GLN A 110 -6.92 1.46 -1.14
C GLN A 110 -6.10 1.75 -2.38
N ASN A 111 -6.41 1.10 -3.49
CA ASN A 111 -5.71 1.34 -4.75
C ASN A 111 -6.69 1.58 -5.90
N ARG A 112 -6.35 2.51 -6.79
CA ARG A 112 -7.11 2.74 -8.01
C ARG A 112 -6.18 2.97 -9.19
N PHE A 113 -6.37 2.20 -10.27
CA PHE A 113 -5.53 2.27 -11.48
C PHE A 113 -4.05 2.04 -11.16
N GLY A 114 -3.62 0.78 -11.08
CA GLY A 114 -2.22 0.49 -10.75
C GLY A 114 -1.95 -0.96 -10.42
N VAL A 115 -0.72 -1.24 -9.99
CA VAL A 115 -0.29 -2.57 -9.55
C VAL A 115 -0.05 -2.56 -8.05
N VAL A 116 -0.53 -3.60 -7.37
CA VAL A 116 -0.27 -3.83 -5.95
C VAL A 116 0.41 -5.19 -5.81
N ASP A 117 1.65 -5.21 -5.32
CA ASP A 117 2.40 -6.43 -5.02
C ASP A 117 2.75 -6.45 -3.53
N LEU A 118 2.07 -7.31 -2.78
CA LEU A 118 2.27 -7.49 -1.34
C LEU A 118 2.89 -8.87 -1.13
N ARG A 119 4.01 -8.93 -0.43
CA ARG A 119 4.79 -10.16 -0.25
C ARG A 119 5.22 -10.31 1.20
N GLN A 120 5.15 -11.54 1.71
CA GLN A 120 5.52 -11.86 3.09
C GLN A 120 4.73 -11.00 4.09
N ILE A 121 3.41 -10.93 3.89
CA ILE A 121 2.51 -10.20 4.78
C ILE A 121 2.10 -11.11 5.94
N ALA A 122 2.40 -10.67 7.15
CA ALA A 122 2.15 -11.37 8.40
C ALA A 122 1.17 -10.55 9.25
N GLY A 123 -0.13 -10.79 9.03
CA GLY A 123 -1.20 -10.21 9.83
C GLY A 123 -2.44 -9.85 9.01
N PRO A 124 -3.40 -9.16 9.64
CA PRO A 124 -4.66 -8.79 9.00
C PRO A 124 -4.46 -7.85 7.82
N ILE A 125 -5.24 -8.07 6.75
CA ILE A 125 -5.22 -7.19 5.58
C ILE A 125 -6.64 -6.86 5.11
N THR A 126 -6.86 -5.58 4.81
CA THR A 126 -8.01 -5.09 4.07
C THR A 126 -7.54 -4.42 2.79
N LEU A 127 -7.93 -4.96 1.63
CA LEU A 127 -7.62 -4.39 0.32
C LEU A 127 -8.91 -3.99 -0.39
N HIS A 128 -8.99 -2.71 -0.75
CA HIS A 128 -9.97 -2.17 -1.67
C HIS A 128 -9.26 -1.75 -2.95
N ASP A 129 -9.55 -2.39 -4.08
CA ASP A 129 -8.96 -2.00 -5.35
C ASP A 129 -9.96 -1.83 -6.48
N SER A 130 -9.54 -1.08 -7.50
CA SER A 130 -10.31 -0.98 -8.74
C SER A 130 -9.43 -0.68 -9.94
N PHE A 131 -9.71 -1.35 -11.06
CA PHE A 131 -8.94 -1.23 -12.29
C PHE A 131 -7.45 -1.55 -12.07
N SER A 132 -7.17 -2.61 -11.31
CA SER A 132 -5.83 -2.93 -10.82
C SER A 132 -5.40 -4.36 -11.13
N THR A 133 -4.11 -4.63 -10.96
CA THR A 133 -3.60 -6.00 -10.78
C THR A 133 -2.99 -6.12 -9.40
N SER A 134 -3.51 -7.02 -8.59
CA SER A 134 -3.15 -7.15 -7.18
C SER A 134 -2.66 -8.56 -6.88
N THR A 135 -1.45 -8.67 -6.33
CA THR A 135 -0.86 -9.92 -5.84
C THR A 135 -0.63 -9.80 -4.34
N ILE A 136 -1.17 -10.75 -3.58
CA ILE A 136 -1.10 -10.79 -2.13
C ILE A 136 -0.45 -12.11 -1.73
N GLY A 137 0.78 -12.07 -1.23
CA GLY A 137 1.53 -13.18 -0.69
C GLY A 137 1.58 -13.11 0.83
N LEU A 138 0.81 -13.97 1.48
CA LEU A 138 0.72 -14.10 2.93
C LEU A 138 1.79 -15.06 3.47
N ALA A 139 2.41 -14.69 4.58
CA ALA A 139 3.26 -15.58 5.37
C ALA A 139 2.40 -16.41 6.34
N ALA A 140 2.76 -17.66 6.57
CA ALA A 140 2.15 -18.48 7.60
C ALA A 140 2.41 -17.90 9.00
N ILE A 141 1.36 -17.61 9.75
CA ILE A 141 1.41 -17.05 11.11
C ILE A 141 0.50 -17.81 12.07
N ASP A 142 0.77 -17.68 13.36
CA ASP A 142 -0.05 -18.26 14.43
C ASP A 142 -1.50 -17.75 14.36
N GLY A 143 -2.45 -18.65 14.60
CA GLY A 143 -3.88 -18.38 14.48
C GLY A 143 -4.41 -18.39 13.04
N GLY A 144 -3.56 -18.22 12.03
CA GLY A 144 -3.93 -18.30 10.62
C GLY A 144 -4.95 -17.26 10.13
N TYR A 145 -5.51 -17.48 8.94
CA TYR A 145 -6.25 -16.46 8.20
C TYR A 145 -7.71 -16.81 7.97
N ASP A 146 -8.61 -15.83 8.10
CA ASP A 146 -10.00 -15.92 7.66
C ASP A 146 -10.19 -15.08 6.39
N PHE A 147 -10.54 -15.73 5.29
CA PHE A 147 -10.64 -15.12 3.99
C PHE A 147 -12.09 -14.73 3.69
N ASP A 148 -12.30 -13.46 3.33
CA ASP A 148 -13.54 -12.97 2.74
C ASP A 148 -13.21 -12.05 1.57
N ILE A 149 -13.31 -12.60 0.36
CA ILE A 149 -12.84 -11.98 -0.88
C ILE A 149 -14.02 -11.83 -1.82
N GLU A 150 -14.13 -10.66 -2.44
CA GLU A 150 -15.08 -10.41 -3.52
C GLU A 150 -14.39 -9.63 -4.65
N VAL A 151 -14.45 -10.20 -5.85
CA VAL A 151 -13.93 -9.60 -7.09
C VAL A 151 -15.09 -9.45 -8.06
N THR A 152 -15.50 -8.22 -8.35
CA THR A 152 -16.52 -7.91 -9.36
C THR A 152 -15.87 -7.56 -10.70
N ASN A 153 -16.45 -8.01 -11.81
CA ASN A 153 -15.97 -7.77 -13.18
C ASN A 153 -14.47 -8.08 -13.37
N GLY A 154 -13.98 -9.13 -12.71
CA GLY A 154 -12.56 -9.43 -12.61
C GLY A 154 -12.28 -10.91 -12.46
N SER A 155 -11.04 -11.24 -12.10
CA SER A 155 -10.63 -12.63 -11.89
C SER A 155 -9.88 -12.81 -10.58
N LEU A 156 -10.04 -13.99 -9.99
CA LEU A 156 -9.34 -14.40 -8.77
C LEU A 156 -8.52 -15.66 -9.04
N LYS A 157 -7.22 -15.60 -8.74
CA LYS A 157 -6.31 -16.74 -8.70
C LYS A 157 -5.86 -16.97 -7.26
N HIS A 158 -5.64 -18.22 -6.87
CA HIS A 158 -5.20 -18.49 -5.51
C HIS A 158 -4.50 -19.85 -5.31
N ASN A 159 -3.70 -19.94 -4.26
CA ASN A 159 -3.23 -21.21 -3.68
C ASN A 159 -3.58 -21.36 -2.18
N ALA A 160 -4.31 -20.38 -1.61
CA ALA A 160 -4.54 -20.24 -0.17
C ALA A 160 -5.64 -21.15 0.42
N GLY A 161 -6.17 -22.10 -0.35
CA GLY A 161 -7.04 -23.17 0.16
C GLY A 161 -8.49 -22.78 0.53
N PHE A 162 -8.90 -21.54 0.31
CA PHE A 162 -10.31 -21.12 0.45
C PHE A 162 -11.21 -21.66 -0.68
N LYS A 163 -12.52 -21.65 -0.44
CA LYS A 163 -13.53 -22.06 -1.43
C LYS A 163 -13.93 -20.86 -2.28
N VAL A 164 -14.07 -21.08 -3.59
CA VAL A 164 -14.48 -20.05 -4.56
C VAL A 164 -15.92 -20.30 -4.99
N ASP A 165 -16.72 -19.24 -5.02
CA ASP A 165 -18.08 -19.17 -5.54
C ASP A 165 -18.11 -18.22 -6.74
N ILE A 166 -18.41 -18.76 -7.93
CA ILE A 166 -18.38 -18.01 -9.18
C ILE A 166 -19.81 -17.67 -9.60
N GLY A 167 -20.14 -16.38 -9.58
CA GLY A 167 -21.37 -15.81 -10.14
C GLY A 167 -21.15 -15.23 -11.54
N GLU A 168 -22.19 -14.58 -12.08
CA GLU A 168 -22.17 -14.01 -13.44
C GLU A 168 -21.10 -12.93 -13.63
N ASN A 169 -21.03 -11.96 -12.73
CA ASN A 169 -20.09 -10.83 -12.77
C ASN A 169 -19.26 -10.70 -11.49
N ARG A 170 -19.28 -11.74 -10.64
CA ARG A 170 -18.70 -11.70 -9.29
C ARG A 170 -18.02 -13.02 -8.99
N VAL A 171 -16.79 -12.97 -8.48
CA VAL A 171 -16.08 -14.11 -7.90
C VAL A 171 -15.97 -13.85 -6.41
N GLY A 172 -16.71 -14.62 -5.62
CA GLY A 172 -16.59 -14.65 -4.16
C GLY A 172 -15.62 -15.74 -3.73
N ALA A 173 -14.89 -15.52 -2.65
CA ALA A 173 -14.05 -16.54 -2.04
C ALA A 173 -14.09 -16.44 -0.52
N ARG A 174 -14.33 -17.57 0.14
CA ARG A 174 -14.39 -17.66 1.60
C ARG A 174 -13.75 -18.95 2.12
N GLY A 175 -13.14 -18.86 3.29
CA GLY A 175 -12.59 -20.02 3.97
C GLY A 175 -11.59 -19.61 5.03
N GLN A 176 -11.13 -20.59 5.79
CA GLN A 176 -10.17 -20.37 6.85
C GLN A 176 -8.95 -21.25 6.62
N TRP A 177 -7.79 -20.73 7.01
CA TRP A 177 -6.57 -21.48 7.21
C TRP A 177 -6.15 -21.32 8.68
N GLY A 178 -5.81 -22.42 9.35
CA GLY A 178 -5.58 -22.40 10.80
C GLY A 178 -6.88 -22.15 11.58
N GLU A 179 -6.82 -21.32 12.61
CA GLU A 179 -7.96 -20.94 13.45
C GLU A 179 -8.77 -19.76 12.87
N GLY A 180 -8.23 -19.08 11.84
CA GLY A 180 -8.87 -17.92 11.21
C GLY A 180 -8.81 -16.65 12.05
N VAL A 181 -7.75 -16.45 12.84
CA VAL A 181 -7.62 -15.29 13.75
C VAL A 181 -7.44 -13.98 12.98
N HIS A 182 -6.71 -14.01 11.86
CA HIS A 182 -6.32 -12.81 11.12
C HIS A 182 -7.21 -12.62 9.87
N PRO A 183 -8.06 -11.59 9.81
CA PRO A 183 -8.94 -11.40 8.66
C PRO A 183 -8.18 -10.93 7.41
N VAL A 184 -8.55 -11.50 6.27
CA VAL A 184 -8.11 -11.14 4.92
C VAL A 184 -9.34 -10.74 4.14
N VAL A 185 -9.58 -9.43 4.06
CA VAL A 185 -10.74 -8.85 3.36
C VAL A 185 -10.26 -8.22 2.06
N ILE A 186 -10.80 -8.68 0.94
CA ILE A 186 -10.50 -8.10 -0.38
C ILE A 186 -11.80 -7.73 -1.07
N ARG A 187 -11.90 -6.48 -1.53
CA ARG A 187 -13.00 -5.96 -2.33
C ARG A 187 -12.41 -5.30 -3.57
N SER A 188 -12.63 -5.92 -4.71
CA SER A 188 -11.99 -5.53 -5.96
C SER A 188 -13.03 -5.36 -7.06
N ASN A 189 -12.86 -4.38 -7.94
CA ASN A 189 -13.73 -4.18 -9.11
C ASN A 189 -12.93 -3.89 -10.39
N PHE A 190 -13.22 -4.62 -11.47
CA PHE A 190 -12.46 -4.54 -12.73
C PHE A 190 -10.96 -4.84 -12.57
N SER A 191 -10.61 -5.75 -11.66
CA SER A 191 -9.22 -6.08 -11.35
C SER A 191 -8.93 -7.57 -11.51
N THR A 192 -7.63 -7.90 -11.60
CA THR A 192 -7.15 -9.27 -11.42
C THR A 192 -6.49 -9.39 -10.06
N VAL A 193 -6.98 -10.30 -9.23
CA VAL A 193 -6.48 -10.54 -7.87
C VAL A 193 -5.84 -11.92 -7.81
N THR A 194 -4.64 -12.00 -7.23
CA THR A 194 -3.95 -13.25 -6.93
C THR A 194 -3.66 -13.31 -5.43
N VAL A 195 -4.14 -14.36 -4.75
CA VAL A 195 -3.89 -14.57 -3.32
C VAL A 195 -3.10 -15.85 -3.08
N ASN A 196 -1.89 -15.68 -2.58
CA ASN A 196 -0.97 -16.75 -2.25
C ASN A 196 -0.77 -16.83 -0.73
N LEU A 197 -0.64 -18.04 -0.22
CA LEU A 197 -0.24 -18.34 1.14
C LEU A 197 0.97 -19.29 1.07
N ASP A 198 2.11 -18.80 1.55
CA ASP A 198 3.34 -19.58 1.63
C ASP A 198 3.27 -20.47 2.87
N LYS A 199 3.26 -21.79 2.66
CA LYS A 199 3.10 -22.83 3.69
C LYS A 199 4.41 -23.51 4.05
#